data_AF-A0A7Y3APB5-F1
#
_entry.id   AF-A0A7Y3APB5-F1
#
_cell.length_a   1.000
_cell.length_b   1.000
_cell.length_c   1.000
_cell.angle_alpha   90.00
_cell.angle_beta   90.00
_cell.angle_gamma   90.00
#
_symmetry.space_group_name_H-M   'P 1'
#
loop_
_entity.id
_entity.type
_entity.pdbx_description
1 polymer ?
#
loop_
_entity_poly.entity_id
_entity_poly.type
_entity_poly.pdbx_seq_one_letter_code
_entity_poly.pdbx_strand_id
1 'polypeptide(L)'
;RSLVTFANPSGSPITVAVEVANNFGSDSGTTIVGTSSGDTSYTLADSWVTTWDGSSEINTTAFATPGAVVTPDSYTQTVFNCAGPQGMGATFTLTVPAFATQSLVFFGGIAEIDGTGDTDTANAMANAMMFESLSTVDPSLTSDLSPAQVAQIVNYVGEPVLIEDVPVPTLSQWALLVLMVLMGLFGFGAFRRRA
;
A
#
# COMPACT_ATOMS: atom_id res chain seq x y z
N ARG A 1 -0.56 3.74 -1.88
CA ARG A 1 -1.09 2.37 -2.05
C ARG A 1 -2.35 2.41 -2.91
N SER A 2 -2.48 1.48 -3.86
CA SER A 2 -3.72 1.20 -4.59
C SER A 2 -4.09 -0.28 -4.44
N LEU A 3 -5.30 -0.60 -3.97
CA LEU A 3 -5.83 -1.96 -3.91
C LEU A 3 -6.94 -2.10 -4.96
N VAL A 4 -6.78 -3.02 -5.90
CA VAL A 4 -7.72 -3.24 -7.00
C VAL A 4 -8.32 -4.63 -6.86
N THR A 5 -9.63 -4.71 -6.70
CA THR A 5 -10.34 -5.97 -6.42
C THR A 5 -11.19 -6.39 -7.61
N PHE A 6 -11.08 -7.67 -7.97
CA PHE A 6 -11.77 -8.31 -9.08
C PHE A 6 -12.65 -9.43 -8.54
N ALA A 7 -13.96 -9.32 -8.79
CA ALA A 7 -14.93 -10.35 -8.39
C ALA A 7 -15.46 -11.07 -9.63
N ASN A 8 -15.49 -12.40 -9.57
CA ASN A 8 -16.07 -13.24 -10.61
C ASN A 8 -17.33 -13.93 -10.06
N PRO A 9 -18.54 -13.40 -10.34
CA PRO A 9 -19.79 -13.99 -9.88
C PRO A 9 -20.26 -15.18 -10.73
N SER A 10 -19.51 -15.58 -11.76
CA SER A 10 -19.90 -16.65 -12.68
C SER A 10 -19.43 -18.03 -12.22
N GLY A 11 -19.97 -19.07 -12.87
CA GLY A 11 -19.62 -20.48 -12.62
C GLY A 11 -18.33 -20.97 -13.29
N SER A 12 -17.56 -20.11 -13.94
CA SER A 12 -16.31 -20.46 -14.64
C SER A 12 -15.21 -19.44 -14.34
N PRO A 13 -13.91 -19.83 -14.34
CA PRO A 13 -12.81 -18.88 -14.21
C PRO A 13 -12.84 -17.81 -15.31
N ILE A 14 -12.43 -16.58 -14.97
CA ILE A 14 -12.27 -15.46 -15.91
C ILE A 14 -10.80 -15.03 -15.86
N THR A 15 -10.16 -14.95 -17.03
CA THR A 15 -8.79 -14.45 -17.18
C THR A 15 -8.82 -13.10 -17.87
N VAL A 16 -8.13 -12.12 -17.30
CA VAL A 16 -8.02 -10.75 -17.84
C VAL A 16 -6.58 -10.27 -17.79
N ALA A 17 -6.20 -9.46 -18.77
CA ALA A 17 -4.98 -8.65 -18.70
C ALA A 17 -5.28 -7.42 -17.82
N VAL A 18 -4.42 -7.17 -16.84
CA VAL A 18 -4.46 -5.98 -16.00
C VAL A 18 -3.20 -5.18 -16.28
N GLU A 19 -3.37 -4.01 -16.87
CA GLU A 19 -2.28 -3.06 -17.11
C GLU A 19 -2.33 -1.97 -16.04
N VAL A 20 -1.20 -1.78 -15.37
CA VAL A 20 -1.02 -0.72 -14.38
C VAL A 20 0.04 0.22 -14.92
N ALA A 21 -0.27 1.51 -14.91
CA ALA A 21 0.63 2.55 -15.37
C ALA A 21 0.68 3.66 -14.32
N ASN A 22 1.88 4.04 -13.92
CA ASN A 22 2.14 5.18 -13.06
C ASN A 22 3.07 6.15 -13.80
N ASN A 23 2.61 7.38 -14.05
CA ASN A 23 3.42 8.43 -14.68
C ASN A 23 3.87 9.41 -13.60
N PHE A 24 5.16 9.72 -13.56
CA PHE A 24 5.76 10.55 -12.52
C PHE A 24 5.80 12.04 -12.88
N GLY A 25 5.49 12.40 -14.13
CA GLY A 25 5.53 13.79 -14.60
C GLY A 25 6.94 14.32 -14.93
N SER A 26 7.98 13.50 -14.78
CA SER A 26 9.39 13.81 -15.08
C SER A 26 9.76 13.71 -16.57
N ASP A 27 8.77 13.47 -17.44
CA ASP A 27 8.96 13.23 -18.87
C ASP A 27 10.09 12.22 -19.14
N SER A 28 10.90 12.42 -20.19
CA SER A 28 12.01 11.52 -20.55
C SER A 28 13.20 11.57 -19.59
N GLY A 29 13.12 12.37 -18.52
CA GLY A 29 14.18 12.47 -17.50
C GLY A 29 14.20 11.30 -16.52
N THR A 30 13.12 10.50 -16.47
CA THR A 30 13.01 9.38 -15.53
C THR A 30 14.10 8.33 -15.79
N THR A 31 14.90 8.05 -14.77
CA THR A 31 15.92 6.99 -14.78
C THR A 31 15.76 6.09 -13.57
N ILE A 32 16.08 4.81 -13.71
CA ILE A 32 16.15 3.88 -12.58
C ILE A 32 17.46 4.11 -11.83
N VAL A 33 17.36 4.36 -10.53
CA VAL A 33 18.52 4.58 -9.65
C VAL A 33 18.77 3.44 -8.68
N GLY A 34 17.82 2.51 -8.54
CA GLY A 34 18.00 1.30 -7.73
C GLY A 34 16.83 0.31 -7.86
N THR A 35 17.12 -0.95 -7.56
CA THR A 35 16.16 -2.06 -7.51
C THR A 35 16.39 -2.89 -6.25
N SER A 36 15.43 -3.76 -5.90
CA SER A 36 15.57 -4.72 -4.79
C SER A 36 16.73 -5.69 -4.95
N SER A 37 17.15 -5.98 -6.18
CA SER A 37 18.33 -6.82 -6.45
C SER A 37 19.66 -6.06 -6.31
N GLY A 38 19.61 -4.74 -6.08
CA GLY A 38 20.79 -3.90 -5.88
C GLY A 38 21.44 -3.41 -7.18
N ASP A 39 20.69 -3.40 -8.29
CA ASP A 39 21.15 -2.92 -9.59
C ASP A 39 20.23 -1.81 -10.14
N THR A 40 20.38 -1.47 -11.43
CA THR A 40 19.57 -0.44 -12.12
C THR A 40 18.71 -1.02 -13.24
N SER A 41 18.50 -2.34 -13.24
CA SER A 41 17.73 -3.06 -14.24
C SER A 41 16.47 -3.62 -13.59
N TYR A 42 15.32 -2.97 -13.78
CA TYR A 42 14.07 -3.47 -13.21
C TYR A 42 13.56 -4.71 -13.96
N THR A 43 13.58 -5.85 -13.29
CA THR A 43 13.21 -7.16 -13.83
C THR A 43 12.16 -7.85 -12.97
N LEU A 44 11.59 -8.95 -13.45
CA LEU A 44 10.64 -9.77 -12.68
C LEU A 44 11.24 -10.38 -11.40
N ALA A 45 12.56 -10.28 -11.19
CA ALA A 45 13.21 -10.65 -9.94
C ALA A 45 13.15 -9.55 -8.88
N ASP A 46 12.59 -8.38 -9.20
CA ASP A 46 12.57 -7.22 -8.32
C ASP A 46 11.21 -6.96 -7.69
N SER A 47 11.21 -6.76 -6.37
CA SER A 47 10.05 -6.36 -5.55
C SER A 47 9.69 -4.88 -5.71
N TRP A 48 10.71 -4.03 -5.90
CA TRP A 48 10.57 -2.58 -5.99
C TRP A 48 11.64 -1.98 -6.91
N VAL A 49 11.36 -0.77 -7.36
CA VAL A 49 12.27 0.08 -8.14
C VAL A 49 12.23 1.51 -7.60
N THR A 50 13.38 2.15 -7.53
CA THR A 50 13.50 3.58 -7.29
C THR A 50 13.88 4.30 -8.58
N THR A 51 13.21 5.41 -8.86
CA THR A 51 13.41 6.22 -10.07
C THR A 51 13.60 7.69 -9.75
N TRP A 52 14.42 8.37 -10.53
CA TRP A 52 14.76 9.77 -10.33
C TRP A 52 14.94 10.51 -11.67
N ASP A 53 14.65 11.80 -11.67
CA ASP A 53 14.84 12.67 -12.83
C ASP A 53 16.06 13.61 -12.73
N GLY A 54 16.80 13.52 -11.63
CA GLY A 54 17.99 14.34 -11.37
C GLY A 54 17.70 15.70 -10.72
N SER A 55 16.44 16.05 -10.49
CA SER A 55 16.04 17.40 -10.02
C SER A 55 14.86 17.47 -9.06
N SER A 56 14.16 16.35 -8.82
CA SER A 56 13.04 16.21 -7.89
C SER A 56 13.22 15.04 -6.93
N GLU A 57 12.20 14.73 -6.13
CA GLU A 57 12.25 13.62 -5.20
C GLU A 57 12.36 12.25 -5.90
N ILE A 58 13.14 11.34 -5.31
CA ILE A 58 13.23 9.96 -5.79
C ILE A 58 11.88 9.27 -5.53
N ASN A 59 11.32 8.61 -6.54
CA ASN A 59 10.08 7.85 -6.44
C ASN A 59 10.38 6.36 -6.21
N THR A 60 9.60 5.71 -5.34
CA THR A 60 9.55 4.24 -5.25
C THR A 60 8.29 3.73 -5.94
N THR A 61 8.41 2.64 -6.68
CA THR A 61 7.28 1.87 -7.22
C THR A 61 7.47 0.39 -6.87
N ALA A 62 6.42 -0.25 -6.38
CA ALA A 62 6.41 -1.68 -6.07
C ALA A 62 5.10 -2.31 -6.56
N PHE A 63 5.21 -3.19 -7.57
CA PHE A 63 4.06 -3.79 -8.23
C PHE A 63 3.75 -5.20 -7.75
N ALA A 64 4.77 -5.96 -7.35
CA ALA A 64 4.63 -7.32 -6.87
C ALA A 64 5.94 -7.75 -6.20
N THR A 65 5.90 -8.84 -5.45
CA THR A 65 7.12 -9.48 -4.91
C THR A 65 7.40 -10.78 -5.67
N PRO A 66 8.67 -11.13 -5.94
CA PRO A 66 9.04 -12.43 -6.49
C PRO A 66 8.46 -13.59 -5.65
N GLY A 67 7.91 -14.59 -6.31
CA GLY A 67 7.31 -15.76 -5.66
C GLY A 67 5.86 -15.57 -5.19
N ALA A 68 5.23 -14.42 -5.44
CA ALA A 68 3.79 -14.25 -5.26
C ALA A 68 2.99 -15.19 -6.19
N VAL A 69 1.71 -15.41 -5.86
CA VAL A 69 0.81 -16.27 -6.65
C VAL A 69 0.62 -15.74 -8.06
N VAL A 70 0.53 -14.42 -8.21
CA VAL A 70 0.44 -13.71 -9.47
C VAL A 70 1.63 -12.74 -9.56
N THR A 71 2.45 -12.89 -10.59
CA THR A 71 3.56 -11.97 -10.87
C THR A 71 3.30 -11.25 -12.19
N PRO A 72 3.93 -10.09 -12.43
CA PRO A 72 3.82 -9.41 -13.71
C PRO A 72 4.38 -10.26 -14.84
N ASP A 73 3.76 -10.19 -16.02
CA ASP A 73 4.29 -10.73 -17.26
C ASP A 73 5.42 -9.85 -17.82
N SER A 74 5.36 -8.54 -17.54
CA SER A 74 6.35 -7.57 -17.99
C SER A 74 6.28 -6.26 -17.21
N TYR A 75 7.39 -5.51 -17.27
CA TYR A 75 7.49 -4.13 -16.84
C TYR A 75 7.78 -3.20 -18.03
N THR A 76 7.38 -1.93 -17.93
CA THR A 76 7.68 -0.89 -18.91
C THR A 76 7.97 0.44 -18.23
N GLN A 77 8.89 1.22 -18.79
CA GLN A 77 9.06 2.63 -18.44
C GLN A 77 8.21 3.57 -19.31
N THR A 78 7.78 3.08 -20.48
CA THR A 78 6.89 3.83 -21.37
C THR A 78 5.46 3.59 -20.92
N VAL A 79 4.94 4.55 -20.16
CA VAL A 79 3.56 4.59 -19.71
C VAL A 79 2.80 5.60 -20.54
N PHE A 80 1.63 5.19 -21.06
CA PHE A 80 0.82 5.95 -22.02
C PHE A 80 1.49 6.15 -23.39
N ASN A 81 0.70 6.02 -24.46
CA ASN A 81 1.17 5.69 -25.82
C ASN A 81 1.99 6.78 -26.56
N CYS A 82 2.35 7.90 -25.91
CA CYS A 82 2.92 9.08 -26.59
C CYS A 82 4.10 9.75 -25.86
N ALA A 83 4.58 9.20 -24.75
CA ALA A 83 5.25 10.03 -23.74
C ALA A 83 6.76 9.72 -23.51
N GLY A 84 7.27 8.57 -23.99
CA GLY A 84 8.63 8.13 -23.65
C GLY A 84 8.71 7.56 -22.23
N PRO A 85 9.92 7.39 -21.66
CA PRO A 85 10.10 6.76 -20.34
C PRO A 85 9.73 7.73 -19.21
N GLN A 86 8.43 7.91 -18.95
CA GLN A 86 7.92 8.90 -17.99
C GLN A 86 7.43 8.30 -16.68
N GLY A 87 7.58 6.99 -16.51
CA GLY A 87 6.91 6.30 -15.44
C GLY A 87 7.32 4.86 -15.31
N MET A 88 6.53 4.12 -14.53
CA MET A 88 6.65 2.68 -14.38
C MET A 88 5.29 2.05 -14.60
N GLY A 89 5.27 0.94 -15.34
CA GLY A 89 4.08 0.13 -15.55
C GLY A 89 4.38 -1.35 -15.47
N ALA A 90 3.33 -2.12 -15.20
CA ALA A 90 3.34 -3.57 -15.13
C ALA A 90 2.11 -4.14 -15.83
N THR A 91 2.29 -5.26 -16.53
CA THR A 91 1.18 -6.03 -17.11
C THR A 91 1.06 -7.35 -16.36
N PHE A 92 -0.16 -7.72 -15.99
CA PHE A 92 -0.47 -8.97 -15.31
C PHE A 92 -1.51 -9.78 -16.09
N THR A 93 -1.34 -11.09 -16.12
CA THR A 93 -2.39 -12.03 -16.49
C THR A 93 -3.07 -12.54 -15.21
N LEU A 94 -4.22 -11.95 -14.87
CA LEU A 94 -4.99 -12.32 -13.67
C LEU A 94 -6.08 -13.32 -14.02
N THR A 95 -6.12 -14.45 -13.33
CA THR A 95 -7.24 -15.41 -13.41
C THR A 95 -8.02 -15.41 -12.10
N VAL A 96 -9.27 -14.96 -12.15
CA VAL A 96 -10.20 -14.98 -11.02
C VAL A 96 -11.06 -16.26 -11.10
N PRO A 97 -10.95 -17.20 -10.13
CA PRO A 97 -11.74 -18.43 -10.13
C PRO A 97 -13.24 -18.18 -10.10
N ALA A 98 -14.03 -19.20 -10.44
CA ALA A 98 -15.49 -19.15 -10.33
C ALA A 98 -15.93 -18.79 -8.91
N PHE A 99 -16.88 -17.88 -8.78
CA PHE A 99 -17.43 -17.39 -7.50
C PHE A 99 -16.37 -16.85 -6.51
N ALA A 100 -15.23 -16.40 -7.00
CA ALA A 100 -14.13 -15.93 -6.17
C ALA A 100 -13.86 -14.43 -6.36
N THR A 101 -13.10 -13.89 -5.41
CA THR A 101 -12.56 -12.54 -5.43
C THR A 101 -11.06 -12.62 -5.28
N GLN A 102 -10.32 -11.84 -6.08
CA GLN A 102 -8.89 -11.63 -5.93
C GLN A 102 -8.58 -10.14 -6.01
N SER A 103 -7.47 -9.74 -5.42
CA SER A 103 -7.01 -8.37 -5.38
C SER A 103 -5.55 -8.27 -5.79
N LEU A 104 -5.20 -7.18 -6.47
CA LEU A 104 -3.83 -6.76 -6.67
C LEU A 104 -3.58 -5.52 -5.83
N VAL A 105 -2.44 -5.47 -5.14
CA VAL A 105 -2.01 -4.30 -4.35
C VAL A 105 -0.75 -3.70 -4.95
N PHE A 106 -0.73 -2.38 -5.10
CA PHE A 106 0.41 -1.64 -5.65
C PHE A 106 0.83 -0.56 -4.67
N PHE A 107 2.13 -0.38 -4.51
CA PHE A 107 2.69 0.68 -3.70
C PHE A 107 3.50 1.64 -4.56
N GLY A 108 3.43 2.91 -4.18
CA GLY A 108 4.16 3.98 -4.82
C GLY A 108 4.14 5.20 -3.92
N GLY A 109 5.19 5.99 -4.00
CA GLY A 109 5.36 7.19 -3.19
C GLY A 109 6.78 7.73 -3.29
N ILE A 110 7.02 8.83 -2.58
CA ILE A 110 8.34 9.43 -2.46
C ILE A 110 9.22 8.51 -1.59
N ALA A 111 10.39 8.15 -2.10
CA ALA A 111 11.37 7.26 -1.48
C ALA A 111 12.23 7.99 -0.43
N GLU A 112 12.42 9.30 -0.61
CA GLU A 112 13.23 10.17 0.25
C GLU A 112 12.31 10.92 1.23
N ILE A 113 12.22 10.44 2.48
CA ILE A 113 11.26 10.95 3.49
C ILE A 113 11.94 11.84 4.55
N ASP A 114 13.28 11.97 4.52
CA ASP A 114 14.00 12.74 5.55
C ASP A 114 13.89 14.28 5.41
N GLY A 115 13.30 14.75 4.30
CA GLY A 115 13.05 16.17 4.04
C GLY A 115 14.33 16.99 3.85
N THR A 116 15.47 16.34 3.58
CA THR A 116 16.75 17.03 3.37
C THR A 116 16.90 17.62 1.97
N GLY A 117 16.08 17.17 1.01
CA GLY A 117 15.98 17.78 -0.31
C GLY A 117 17.20 17.45 -1.15
N ASP A 118 17.08 16.33 -1.85
CA ASP A 118 17.82 15.90 -3.04
C ASP A 118 19.00 14.94 -2.77
N THR A 119 19.00 13.86 -3.57
CA THR A 119 20.14 12.99 -3.97
C THR A 119 20.49 11.77 -3.13
N ASP A 120 19.78 11.45 -2.04
CA ASP A 120 20.11 10.25 -1.26
C ASP A 120 19.46 8.97 -1.83
N THR A 121 20.04 8.45 -2.92
CA THR A 121 19.64 7.17 -3.52
C THR A 121 19.78 6.01 -2.53
N ALA A 122 20.72 6.08 -1.58
CA ALA A 122 20.92 5.02 -0.60
C ALA A 122 19.78 4.99 0.43
N ASN A 123 19.35 6.16 0.93
CA ASN A 123 18.18 6.27 1.81
C ASN A 123 16.89 5.86 1.08
N ALA A 124 16.71 6.30 -0.17
CA ALA A 124 15.59 5.89 -1.00
C ALA A 124 15.49 4.36 -1.13
N MET A 125 16.60 3.70 -1.44
CA MET A 125 16.67 2.23 -1.50
C MET A 125 16.42 1.58 -0.14
N ALA A 126 16.97 2.15 0.94
CA ALA A 126 16.77 1.62 2.29
C ALA A 126 15.29 1.66 2.72
N ASN A 127 14.58 2.75 2.39
CA ASN A 127 13.15 2.87 2.64
C ASN A 127 12.33 1.91 1.77
N ALA A 128 12.74 1.69 0.52
CA ALA A 128 12.04 0.80 -0.40
C ALA A 128 12.06 -0.67 0.05
N MET A 129 13.03 -1.09 0.89
CA MET A 129 13.09 -2.45 1.45
C MET A 129 11.83 -2.87 2.22
N MET A 130 10.99 -1.93 2.67
CA MET A 130 9.70 -2.29 3.30
C MET A 130 8.76 -3.04 2.33
N PHE A 131 8.97 -2.92 1.02
CA PHE A 131 8.12 -3.53 -0.01
C PHE A 131 8.56 -4.95 -0.44
N GLU A 132 9.51 -5.59 0.26
CA GLU A 132 9.94 -6.97 -0.04
C GLU A 132 8.89 -8.04 0.30
N SER A 133 7.94 -7.72 1.17
CA SER A 133 6.86 -8.61 1.62
C SER A 133 5.76 -7.78 2.28
N LEU A 134 4.51 -8.26 2.28
CA LEU A 134 3.45 -7.62 3.07
C LEU A 134 3.79 -7.57 4.56
N SER A 135 4.58 -8.51 5.06
CA SER A 135 5.02 -8.54 6.46
C SER A 135 5.98 -7.43 6.85
N THR A 136 6.63 -6.80 5.87
CA THR A 136 7.60 -5.70 6.08
C THR A 136 7.02 -4.33 5.73
N VAL A 137 5.87 -4.30 5.05
CA VAL A 137 5.17 -3.05 4.71
C VAL A 137 4.75 -2.34 6.00
N ASP A 138 4.95 -1.03 6.03
CA ASP A 138 4.52 -0.18 7.14
C ASP A 138 3.02 -0.40 7.43
N PRO A 139 2.63 -0.73 8.68
CA PRO A 139 1.23 -1.00 9.02
C PRO A 139 0.27 0.15 8.71
N SER A 140 0.72 1.40 8.63
CA SER A 140 -0.11 2.53 8.19
C SER A 140 -0.63 2.36 6.76
N LEU A 141 0.02 1.54 5.94
CA LEU A 141 -0.39 1.23 4.58
C LEU A 141 -1.31 0.00 4.50
N THR A 142 -1.50 -0.77 5.57
CA THR A 142 -2.31 -2.02 5.53
C THR A 142 -3.29 -2.19 6.70
N SER A 143 -3.24 -1.33 7.71
CA SER A 143 -4.03 -1.46 8.95
C SER A 143 -5.53 -1.30 8.74
N ASP A 144 -5.95 -0.67 7.64
CA ASP A 144 -7.34 -0.54 7.25
C ASP A 144 -7.88 -1.75 6.45
N LEU A 145 -7.04 -2.75 6.15
CA LEU A 145 -7.43 -3.95 5.43
C LEU A 145 -7.97 -5.00 6.41
N SER A 146 -9.16 -5.52 6.12
CA SER A 146 -9.68 -6.70 6.83
C SER A 146 -8.87 -7.96 6.48
N PRO A 147 -8.86 -8.98 7.36
CA PRO A 147 -8.22 -10.26 7.05
C PRO A 147 -8.71 -10.90 5.75
N ALA A 148 -9.99 -10.71 5.41
CA ALA A 148 -10.56 -11.20 4.15
C ALA A 148 -10.00 -10.48 2.92
N GLN A 149 -9.75 -9.17 3.01
CA GLN A 149 -9.13 -8.40 1.92
C GLN A 149 -7.66 -8.78 1.74
N VAL A 150 -6.94 -8.97 2.85
CA VAL A 150 -5.55 -9.44 2.83
C VAL A 150 -5.45 -10.79 2.14
N ALA A 151 -6.29 -11.76 2.53
CA ALA A 151 -6.31 -13.10 1.92
C ALA A 151 -6.69 -13.11 0.43
N GLN A 152 -7.22 -12.00 -0.10
CA GLN A 152 -7.51 -11.85 -1.53
C GLN A 152 -6.31 -11.30 -2.32
N ILE A 153 -5.28 -10.74 -1.67
CA ILE A 153 -4.10 -10.20 -2.34
C ILE A 153 -3.29 -11.35 -2.94
N VAL A 154 -3.03 -11.31 -4.24
CA VAL A 154 -2.36 -12.42 -4.95
C VAL A 154 -0.98 -12.05 -5.51
N ASN A 155 -0.62 -10.77 -5.54
CA ASN A 155 0.64 -10.29 -6.12
C ASN A 155 1.73 -9.94 -5.10
N TYR A 156 1.53 -10.30 -3.84
CA TYR A 156 2.52 -10.11 -2.79
C TYR A 156 2.67 -11.39 -1.96
N VAL A 157 3.87 -11.63 -1.45
CA VAL A 157 4.15 -12.66 -0.45
C VAL A 157 3.99 -12.10 0.96
N GLY A 158 3.85 -13.02 1.92
CA GLY A 158 3.73 -12.71 3.34
C GLY A 158 2.33 -12.22 3.73
N GLU A 159 2.16 -12.03 5.03
CA GLU A 159 0.94 -11.50 5.63
C GLU A 159 1.28 -10.18 6.34
N PRO A 160 0.48 -9.13 6.18
CA PRO A 160 0.70 -7.86 6.86
C PRO A 160 0.51 -7.99 8.36
N VAL A 161 1.19 -7.13 9.11
CA VAL A 161 0.92 -6.96 10.54
C VAL A 161 -0.40 -6.20 10.69
N LEU A 162 -1.48 -6.93 10.93
CA LEU A 162 -2.77 -6.34 11.25
C LEU A 162 -2.76 -5.89 12.71
N ILE A 163 -3.09 -4.62 12.95
CA ILE A 163 -3.37 -4.14 14.30
C ILE A 163 -4.79 -4.57 14.61
N GLU A 164 -4.94 -5.57 15.47
CA GLU A 164 -6.26 -5.90 16.02
C GLU A 164 -6.81 -4.65 16.70
N ASP A 165 -8.02 -4.24 16.32
CA ASP A 165 -8.79 -3.26 17.09
C ASP A 165 -8.99 -3.86 18.50
N VAL A 166 -8.14 -3.46 19.44
CA VAL A 166 -8.36 -3.76 20.85
C VAL A 166 -9.68 -3.10 21.20
N PRO A 167 -10.73 -3.86 21.56
CA PRO A 167 -12.02 -3.27 21.87
C PRO A 167 -11.81 -2.25 22.98
N VAL A 168 -11.97 -0.97 22.68
CA VAL A 168 -11.96 0.06 23.71
C VAL A 168 -13.15 -0.27 24.60
N PRO A 169 -12.97 -0.53 25.91
CA PRO A 169 -14.09 -0.87 26.77
C PRO A 169 -15.10 0.27 26.76
N THR A 170 -16.15 0.15 25.95
CA THR A 170 -17.23 1.12 25.99
C THR A 170 -17.98 0.88 27.28
N LEU A 171 -18.14 1.92 28.09
CA LEU A 171 -19.09 1.86 29.20
C LEU A 171 -20.46 1.48 28.62
N SER A 172 -21.14 0.53 29.25
CA SER A 172 -22.54 0.26 28.92
C SER A 172 -23.35 1.55 29.06
N GLN A 173 -24.44 1.68 28.31
CA GLN A 173 -25.34 2.84 28.44
C GLN A 173 -25.74 3.09 29.91
N TRP A 174 -25.90 2.03 30.70
CA TRP A 174 -26.14 2.10 32.13
C TRP A 174 -24.97 2.69 32.92
N ALA A 175 -23.74 2.28 32.65
CA ALA A 175 -22.56 2.84 33.31
C ALA A 175 -22.35 4.32 32.95
N LEU A 176 -22.69 4.72 31.71
CA LEU A 176 -22.73 6.13 31.28
C LEU A 176 -23.79 6.93 32.03
N LEU A 177 -25.02 6.41 32.16
CA LEU A 177 -26.09 7.06 32.90
C LEU A 177 -25.75 7.21 34.39
N VAL A 178 -25.17 6.18 35.00
CA VAL A 178 -24.71 6.23 36.40
C VAL A 178 -23.63 7.29 36.58
N LEU A 179 -22.65 7.36 35.67
CA LEU A 179 -21.62 8.40 35.69
C LEU A 179 -22.23 9.80 35.58
N MET A 180 -23.18 10.01 34.67
CA MET A 180 -23.88 11.30 34.51
C MET A 180 -24.66 11.69 35.77
N VAL A 181 -25.36 10.75 36.40
CA VAL A 181 -26.09 10.98 37.65
C VAL A 181 -25.14 11.32 38.80
N LEU A 182 -24.03 10.57 38.94
CA LEU A 182 -23.02 10.84 39.96
C LEU A 182 -22.39 12.22 39.77
N MET A 183 -22.01 12.58 38.53
CA MET A 183 -21.48 13.91 38.22
C MET A 183 -22.50 15.02 38.51
N GLY A 184 -23.77 14.80 38.17
CA GLY A 184 -24.85 15.74 38.48
C GLY A 184 -25.06 15.94 39.99
N LEU A 185 -25.04 14.86 40.77
CA LEU A 185 -25.20 14.90 42.23
C LEU A 185 -23.99 15.55 42.93
N PHE A 186 -22.76 15.25 42.49
CA PHE A 186 -21.55 15.89 43.00
C PHE A 186 -21.52 17.38 42.66
N GLY A 187 -21.86 17.75 41.42
CA GLY A 187 -21.97 19.16 41.01
C GLY A 187 -23.03 19.90 41.84
N PHE A 188 -24.24 19.36 41.95
CA PHE A 188 -25.32 19.98 42.71
C PHE A 188 -25.01 20.10 44.21
N GLY A 189 -24.39 19.08 44.81
CA GLY A 189 -23.97 19.10 46.22
C GLY A 189 -22.85 20.10 46.50
N ALA A 190 -21.89 20.28 45.58
CA ALA A 190 -20.82 21.26 45.70
C ALA A 190 -21.33 22.71 45.56
N PHE A 191 -22.29 22.96 44.67
CA PHE A 191 -22.91 24.29 44.51
C PHE A 191 -23.83 24.67 45.67
N ARG A 192 -24.56 23.72 46.28
CA ARG A 192 -25.46 24.01 47.40
C ARG A 192 -24.77 24.34 48.73
N ARG A 193 -23.50 23.93 48.90
CA ARG A 193 -22.70 24.27 50.10
C ARG A 193 -22.04 25.66 50.04
N ARG A 194 -22.18 26.38 48.92
CA ARG A 194 -21.62 27.73 48.73
C ARG A 194 -22.67 28.85 48.66
N ALA A 195 -23.93 28.56 48.99
CA ALA A 195 -25.01 29.54 49.18
C ALA A 195 -25.48 29.50 50.64
#